data_AF-A0A9E3BB70-F1
#
_entry.id   AF-A0A9E3BB70-F1
#
_cell.length_a   1.000
_cell.length_b   1.000
_cell.length_c   1.000
_cell.angle_alpha   90.00
_cell.angle_beta   90.00
_cell.angle_gamma   90.00
#
_symmetry.space_group_name_H-M   'P 1'
#
loop_
_entity.id
_entity.type
_entity.pdbx_description
1 polymer ?
#
loop_
_entity_poly.entity_id
_entity_poly.type
_entity_poly.pdbx_seq_one_letter_code
_entity_poly.pdbx_strand_id
1 'polypeptide(L)'
;MSSVWAGTAMTADTYGAAAAKSADLIFRSAAAGGSCWARNHHGHRRELPMVRWMGGPQTTPQDRLADEHVLKQCSSRPTLDLGCGPGRFTASLQQRGLPALGVDSSAAAVELTRRRGGTAIR
;
A
#
# COMPACT_ATOMS: atom_id res chain seq x y z
N MET A 1 -25.79 10.97 -19.12
CA MET A 1 -24.63 11.85 -18.83
C MET A 1 -23.53 10.98 -18.23
N SER A 2 -22.55 10.59 -19.05
CA SER A 2 -21.42 9.77 -18.60
C SER A 2 -20.47 10.64 -17.78
N SER A 3 -20.40 10.41 -16.47
CA SER A 3 -19.34 10.94 -15.61
C SER A 3 -18.02 10.33 -16.08
N VAL A 4 -17.19 11.13 -16.76
CA VAL A 4 -15.80 10.76 -17.03
C VAL A 4 -15.06 10.89 -15.70
N TRP A 5 -14.86 9.78 -15.01
CA TRP A 5 -13.86 9.72 -13.93
C TRP A 5 -12.50 10.00 -14.56
N ALA A 6 -12.03 11.24 -14.45
CA ALA A 6 -10.66 11.57 -14.81
C ALA A 6 -9.74 10.99 -13.74
N GLY A 7 -9.33 9.73 -13.95
CA GLY A 7 -8.62 8.93 -12.96
C GLY A 7 -7.20 9.43 -12.67
N THR A 8 -6.73 9.17 -11.44
CA THR A 8 -5.31 9.27 -11.09
C THR A 8 -4.56 8.11 -11.75
N ALA A 9 -3.51 8.41 -12.51
CA ALA A 9 -2.63 7.39 -13.10
C ALA A 9 -1.37 7.25 -12.26
N MET A 10 -0.93 6.01 -12.00
CA MET A 10 0.36 5.75 -11.34
C MET A 10 1.38 5.20 -12.34
N THR A 11 2.64 5.54 -12.16
CA THR A 11 3.77 5.14 -13.01
C THR A 11 4.99 4.81 -12.16
N ALA A 12 5.88 3.94 -12.64
CA ALA A 12 7.15 3.62 -11.98
C ALA A 12 8.32 3.79 -12.95
N ASP A 13 9.50 4.16 -12.44
CA ASP A 13 10.66 4.53 -13.28
C ASP A 13 11.24 3.35 -14.08
N THR A 14 10.97 2.12 -13.66
CA THR A 14 11.49 0.89 -14.30
C THR A 14 10.71 0.44 -15.55
N TYR A 15 9.62 1.12 -15.93
CA TYR A 15 8.86 0.79 -17.14
C TYR A 15 8.52 2.06 -17.94
N GLY A 16 9.15 2.22 -19.10
CA GLY A 16 8.91 3.34 -20.01
C GLY A 16 7.48 3.38 -20.55
N ALA A 17 6.90 4.59 -20.56
CA ALA A 17 5.73 5.10 -21.30
C ALA A 17 4.40 4.30 -21.33
N ALA A 18 4.34 3.06 -20.90
CA ALA A 18 3.10 2.39 -20.57
C ALA A 18 2.72 2.82 -19.16
N ALA A 19 1.70 3.66 -19.04
CA ALA A 19 1.07 3.91 -17.74
C ALA A 19 0.85 2.57 -17.05
N ALA A 20 1.51 2.35 -15.90
CA ALA A 20 1.30 1.16 -15.11
C ALA A 20 -0.16 1.17 -14.66
N LYS A 21 -1.05 0.53 -15.44
CA LYS A 21 -2.49 0.56 -15.19
C LYS A 21 -2.86 -0.22 -13.92
N SER A 22 -1.96 -1.04 -13.38
CA SER A 22 -2.18 -1.85 -12.19
C SER A 22 -1.36 -1.35 -11.01
N ALA A 23 -1.99 -1.26 -9.85
CA ALA A 23 -1.32 -1.08 -8.56
C ALA A 23 -0.25 -2.17 -8.32
N ASP A 24 -0.40 -3.34 -8.94
CA ASP A 24 0.56 -4.45 -8.91
C ASP A 24 1.97 -4.03 -9.32
N LEU A 25 2.11 -3.28 -10.43
CA LEU A 25 3.39 -2.79 -10.91
C LEU A 25 4.03 -1.78 -9.95
N ILE A 26 3.21 -0.95 -9.30
CA ILE A 26 3.69 0.03 -8.31
C ILE A 26 4.28 -0.68 -7.11
N PHE A 27 3.60 -1.70 -6.58
CA PHE A 27 4.11 -2.48 -5.46
C PHE A 27 5.34 -3.32 -5.83
N ARG A 28 5.39 -3.91 -7.04
CA ARG A 28 6.59 -4.63 -7.51
C ARG A 28 7.78 -3.70 -7.68
N SER A 29 7.59 -2.54 -8.30
CA SER A 29 8.67 -1.56 -8.47
C SER A 29 9.17 -1.06 -7.12
N ALA A 30 8.27 -0.70 -6.21
CA ALA A 30 8.63 -0.27 -4.86
C ALA A 30 9.39 -1.35 -4.09
N ALA A 31 8.98 -2.62 -4.18
CA ALA A 31 9.70 -3.74 -3.58
C ALA A 31 11.10 -3.95 -4.17
N ALA A 32 11.31 -3.57 -5.43
CA ALA A 32 12.61 -3.55 -6.09
C ALA A 32 13.41 -2.25 -5.84
N GLY A 33 12.90 -1.32 -5.03
CA GLY A 33 13.55 -0.04 -4.73
C GLY A 33 13.37 1.05 -5.79
N GLY A 34 12.49 0.84 -6.77
CA GLY A 34 12.20 1.82 -7.82
C GLY A 34 11.24 2.92 -7.37
N SER A 35 11.49 4.15 -7.80
CA SER A 35 10.61 5.29 -7.57
C SER A 35 9.29 5.15 -8.35
N CYS A 36 8.21 5.59 -7.70
CA CYS A 36 6.85 5.52 -8.22
C CYS A 36 6.20 6.90 -8.12
N TRP A 37 5.25 7.18 -9.00
CA TRP A 37 4.70 8.51 -9.20
C TRP A 37 3.21 8.42 -9.44
N ALA A 38 2.46 9.41 -8.95
CA ALA A 38 1.05 9.60 -9.26
C ALA A 38 0.86 10.87 -10.08
N ARG A 39 -0.02 10.80 -11.08
CA ARG A 39 -0.46 11.92 -11.89
C ARG A 39 -1.96 12.12 -11.68
N ASN A 40 -2.36 13.31 -11.23
CA ASN A 40 -3.77 13.64 -11.08
C ASN A 40 -4.41 14.03 -12.44
N HIS A 41 -5.72 14.29 -12.43
CA HIS A 41 -6.46 14.65 -13.64
C HIS A 41 -6.09 16.00 -14.26
N HIS A 42 -5.41 16.88 -13.51
CA HIS A 42 -4.84 18.12 -14.01
C HIS A 42 -3.44 17.92 -14.63
N GLY A 43 -2.95 16.69 -14.70
CA GLY A 43 -1.62 16.36 -15.22
C GLY A 43 -0.48 16.58 -14.22
N HIS A 44 -0.76 17.08 -13.01
CA HIS A 44 0.28 17.28 -12.00
C HIS A 44 0.82 15.92 -11.52
N ARG A 45 2.14 15.75 -11.65
CA ARG A 45 2.88 14.53 -11.27
C ARG A 45 3.60 14.75 -9.95
N ARG A 46 3.44 13.81 -9.02
CA ARG A 46 4.10 13.81 -7.71
C ARG A 46 4.67 12.42 -7.41
N GLU A 47 5.85 12.39 -6.80
CA GLU A 47 6.46 11.14 -6.33
C GLU A 47 5.64 10.55 -5.18
N LEU A 48 5.39 9.25 -5.23
CA LEU A 48 4.78 8.49 -4.16
C LEU A 48 5.86 8.10 -3.15
N PRO A 49 5.68 8.33 -1.84
CA PRO A 49 6.65 7.96 -0.82
C PRO A 49 6.59 6.44 -0.53
N MET A 50 6.71 5.63 -1.59
CA MET A 50 6.54 4.18 -1.54
C MET A 50 7.49 3.53 -0.56
N VAL A 51 8.75 3.99 -0.48
CA VAL A 51 9.75 3.46 0.45
C VAL A 51 9.26 3.53 1.91
N ARG A 52 8.60 4.63 2.31
CA ARG A 52 7.99 4.77 3.64
C ARG A 52 6.73 3.92 3.77
N TRP A 53 5.89 3.87 2.74
CA TRP A 53 4.64 3.09 2.78
C TRP A 53 4.85 1.59 2.83
N MET A 54 5.91 1.10 2.18
CA MET A 54 6.41 -0.26 2.29
C MET A 54 6.79 -0.60 3.73
N GLY A 55 7.13 0.39 4.56
CA GLY A 55 7.50 0.19 5.96
C GLY A 55 8.90 -0.42 6.11
N GLY A 56 9.21 -0.92 7.31
CA GLY A 56 10.53 -1.48 7.63
C GLY A 56 11.56 -0.39 8.00
N PRO A 57 12.85 -0.55 7.69
CA PRO A 57 13.93 0.34 8.18
C PRO A 57 13.75 1.81 7.80
N GLN A 58 13.05 2.09 6.71
CA GLN A 58 12.84 3.44 6.18
C GLN A 58 11.60 4.14 6.78
N THR A 59 10.91 3.50 7.71
CA THR A 59 9.77 4.08 8.44
C THR A 59 10.29 5.17 9.38
N THR A 60 9.81 6.39 9.24
CA THR A 60 10.21 7.51 10.11
C THR A 60 9.57 7.40 11.50
N PRO A 61 10.08 8.10 12.54
CA PRO A 61 9.40 8.17 13.84
C PRO A 61 7.96 8.66 13.74
N GLN A 62 7.69 9.63 12.85
CA GLN A 62 6.36 10.18 12.60
C GLN A 62 5.43 9.15 11.96
N ASP A 63 5.94 8.35 11.02
CA ASP A 63 5.18 7.23 10.44
C ASP A 63 4.78 6.21 11.50
N ARG A 64 5.70 5.85 12.43
CA ARG A 64 5.39 4.94 13.53
C ARG A 64 4.33 5.49 14.47
N LEU A 65 4.40 6.78 14.80
CA LEU A 65 3.38 7.43 15.65
C LEU A 65 2.00 7.42 14.99
N ALA A 66 1.94 7.70 13.68
CA ALA A 66 0.69 7.63 12.92
C ALA A 66 0.15 6.19 12.85
N ASP A 67 1.03 5.23 12.58
CA ASP A 67 0.68 3.80 12.52
C ASP A 67 0.13 3.31 13.88
N GLU A 68 0.79 3.62 15.00
CA GLU A 68 0.31 3.27 16.35
C GLU A 68 -1.02 3.93 16.69
N HIS A 69 -1.25 5.17 16.26
CA HIS A 69 -2.50 5.86 16.49
C HIS A 69 -3.69 5.11 15.86
N VAL A 70 -3.51 4.60 14.64
CA VAL A 70 -4.50 3.77 13.95
C VAL A 70 -4.66 2.42 14.63
N LEU A 71 -3.54 1.72 14.90
CA LEU A 71 -3.57 0.37 15.47
C LEU A 71 -4.22 0.31 16.87
N LYS A 72 -4.10 1.38 17.67
CA LYS A 72 -4.77 1.48 18.98
C LYS A 72 -6.30 1.43 18.90
N GLN A 73 -6.89 1.80 17.76
CA GLN A 73 -8.34 1.71 17.55
C GLN A 73 -8.81 0.27 17.30
N CYS A 74 -7.88 -0.64 16.97
CA CYS A 74 -8.15 -2.02 16.57
C CYS A 74 -7.92 -3.03 17.70
N SER A 75 -8.37 -2.76 18.92
CA SER A 75 -7.91 -3.47 20.13
C SER A 75 -8.80 -4.63 20.63
N SER A 76 -10.03 -4.77 20.15
CA SER A 76 -11.01 -5.70 20.75
C SER A 76 -11.83 -6.53 19.76
N ARG A 77 -11.75 -6.23 18.46
CA ARG A 77 -12.54 -6.90 17.42
C ARG A 77 -11.65 -7.29 16.24
N PRO A 78 -12.01 -8.35 15.51
CA PRO A 78 -11.36 -8.68 14.25
C PRO A 78 -11.35 -7.47 13.32
N THR A 79 -10.20 -7.21 12.69
CA THR A 79 -10.01 -6.06 11.80
C THR A 79 -9.97 -6.49 10.34
N LEU A 80 -10.72 -5.80 9.49
CA LEU A 80 -10.62 -5.91 8.04
C LEU A 80 -9.85 -4.69 7.50
N ASP A 81 -8.68 -4.93 6.92
CA ASP A 81 -7.78 -3.90 6.38
C ASP A 81 -7.99 -3.81 4.86
N LEU A 82 -8.84 -2.86 4.42
CA LEU A 82 -9.21 -2.67 3.02
C LEU A 82 -8.19 -1.80 2.29
N GLY A 83 -7.66 -2.30 1.17
CA GLY A 83 -6.51 -1.68 0.52
C GLY A 83 -5.24 -1.85 1.36
N CYS A 84 -5.02 -3.05 1.91
CA CYS A 84 -3.96 -3.30 2.89
C CYS A 84 -2.54 -3.03 2.36
N GLY A 85 -2.38 -2.92 1.05
CA GLY A 85 -1.09 -2.66 0.40
C GLY A 85 -0.05 -3.69 0.82
N PRO A 86 1.17 -3.28 1.21
CA PRO A 86 2.23 -4.21 1.62
C PRO A 86 2.03 -4.77 3.05
N GLY A 87 0.86 -4.54 3.66
CA GLY A 87 0.41 -5.27 4.83
C GLY A 87 0.97 -4.80 6.16
N ARG A 88 1.41 -3.54 6.27
CA ARG A 88 2.04 -3.05 7.52
C ARG A 88 1.09 -3.07 8.72
N PHE A 89 -0.19 -2.77 8.51
CA PHE A 89 -1.19 -2.82 9.59
C PHE A 89 -1.67 -4.22 9.85
N THR A 90 -2.12 -4.94 8.81
CA THR A 90 -2.50 -6.35 8.89
C THR A 90 -1.47 -7.19 9.65
N ALA A 91 -0.19 -7.12 9.27
CA ALA A 91 0.86 -7.88 9.93
C ALA A 91 1.12 -7.42 11.37
N SER A 92 1.08 -6.11 11.65
CA SER A 92 1.28 -5.61 13.03
C SER A 92 0.18 -6.06 13.97
N LEU A 93 -1.08 -6.06 13.53
CA LEU A 93 -2.20 -6.57 14.33
C LEU A 93 -2.03 -8.06 14.64
N GLN A 94 -1.65 -8.87 13.65
CA GLN A 94 -1.43 -10.30 13.87
C GLN A 94 -0.23 -10.60 14.76
N GLN A 95 0.85 -9.81 14.66
CA GLN A 95 1.98 -9.89 15.59
C GLN A 95 1.58 -9.55 17.04
N ARG A 96 0.55 -8.71 17.23
CA ARG A 96 -0.06 -8.42 18.54
C ARG A 96 -1.06 -9.50 19.00
N GLY A 97 -1.24 -10.57 18.22
CA GLY A 97 -2.23 -11.63 18.49
C GLY A 97 -3.68 -11.23 18.19
N LEU A 98 -3.90 -10.11 17.48
CA LEU A 98 -5.23 -9.63 17.13
C LEU A 98 -5.65 -10.20 15.76
N PRO A 99 -6.88 -10.75 15.63
CA PRO A 99 -7.36 -11.24 14.34
C PRO A 99 -7.44 -10.10 13.31
N ALA A 100 -6.77 -10.26 12.18
CA ALA A 100 -6.85 -9.31 11.07
C ALA A 100 -6.81 -10.02 9.71
N LEU A 101 -7.54 -9.45 8.74
CA LEU A 101 -7.54 -9.87 7.34
C LEU A 101 -7.29 -8.66 6.45
N GLY A 102 -6.24 -8.71 5.64
CA GLY A 102 -5.98 -7.75 4.58
C GLY A 102 -6.73 -8.09 3.29
N VAL A 103 -7.26 -7.08 2.61
CA VAL A 103 -7.84 -7.21 1.27
C VAL A 103 -7.21 -6.17 0.36
N ASP A 104 -6.65 -6.60 -0.77
CA ASP A 104 -6.12 -5.67 -1.78
C ASP A 104 -6.29 -6.24 -3.19
N SER A 105 -6.72 -5.38 -4.11
CA SER A 105 -6.85 -5.71 -5.54
C SER A 105 -5.53 -6.17 -6.19
N SER A 106 -4.37 -5.75 -5.65
CA SER A 106 -3.03 -6.06 -6.16
C SER A 106 -2.52 -7.42 -5.67
N ALA A 107 -2.05 -8.26 -6.61
CA ALA A 107 -1.38 -9.54 -6.27
C ALA A 107 -0.14 -9.29 -5.42
N ALA A 108 0.66 -8.33 -5.87
CA ALA A 108 1.93 -7.99 -5.25
C ALA A 108 1.72 -7.48 -3.83
N ALA A 109 0.68 -6.67 -3.59
CA ALA A 109 0.31 -6.21 -2.24
C ALA A 109 -0.03 -7.38 -1.32
N VAL A 110 -0.90 -8.28 -1.78
CA VAL A 110 -1.29 -9.49 -1.04
C VAL A 110 -0.08 -10.39 -0.77
N GLU A 111 0.79 -10.59 -1.75
CA GLU A 111 2.02 -11.37 -1.59
C GLU A 111 2.96 -10.74 -0.55
N LEU A 112 3.18 -9.43 -0.63
CA LEU A 112 4.01 -8.68 0.33
C LEU A 112 3.44 -8.74 1.75
N THR A 113 2.12 -8.65 1.89
CA THR A 113 1.43 -8.79 3.18
C THR A 113 1.66 -10.19 3.76
N ARG A 114 1.50 -11.24 2.95
CA ARG A 114 1.75 -12.63 3.36
C ARG A 114 3.20 -12.87 3.75
N ARG A 115 4.16 -12.37 2.98
CA ARG A 115 5.59 -12.44 3.31
C ARG A 115 5.94 -11.75 4.62
N ARG A 116 5.17 -10.73 5.03
CA ARG A 116 5.32 -10.04 6.31
C ARG A 116 4.72 -10.81 7.51
N GLY A 117 4.07 -11.95 7.28
CA GLY A 117 3.32 -12.69 8.29
C GLY A 117 1.86 -12.26 8.41
N GLY A 118 1.37 -11.43 7.49
CA GLY A 118 -0.02 -11.01 7.39
C GLY A 118 -0.91 -12.05 6.68
N THR A 119 -2.19 -12.14 7.03
CA THR A 119 -3.20 -12.89 6.26
C THR A 119 -3.89 -11.93 5.32
N ALA A 120 -3.83 -12.18 4.01
CA ALA A 120 -4.46 -11.32 3.02
C ALA A 120 -5.03 -12.09 1.82
N ILE A 121 -6.06 -11.52 1.18
CA ILE A 121 -6.72 -12.00 -0.03
C ILE A 121 -6.90 -10.87 -1.05
N ARG A 122 -7.22 -11.23 -2.30
CA ARG A 122 -7.66 -10.28 -3.32
C ARG A 122 -9.17 -10.19 -3.34
#